data_AF-A0A4Q9LCS8-F1
#
_entry.id   AF-A0A4Q9LCS8-F1
#
_cell.length_a   1.000
_cell.length_b   1.000
_cell.length_c   1.000
_cell.angle_alpha   90.00
_cell.angle_beta   90.00
_cell.angle_gamma   90.00
#
_symmetry.space_group_name_H-M   'P 1'
#
loop_
_entity.id
_entity.type
_entity.pdbx_description
1 polymer ?
#
loop_
_entity_poly.entity_id
_entity_poly.type
_entity_poly.pdbx_seq_one_letter_code
_entity_poly.pdbx_strand_id
1 'polypeptide(L)'
;MKILAQGAEAKILLIENIIVKERIPKLYRPVELDNEIRFKRTRQEKKILDKLYQNSILVPKIVKPLQNFDHKTTLFMEYIEGSILKDFLCQIEKYKDNFNKSEHSDSFSIKITEIKNTMFRLGETIQKMHKLNIIHGDLTTSNFILKNEDLYIIDFGLSYFSTKEEDKAVDLYLFEKAIRCTHPEFIIDYFYEGYTDKIVLNRLIEVRKRGRKRELNSMG
;
A
#
# COMPACT_ATOMS: atom_id res chain seq x y z
N MET A 1 -19.80 4.76 16.38
CA MET A 1 -19.32 5.17 15.05
C MET A 1 -18.25 6.23 15.22
N LYS A 2 -17.06 6.01 14.66
CA LYS A 2 -15.93 6.95 14.69
C LYS A 2 -15.46 7.21 13.25
N ILE A 3 -15.26 8.47 12.86
CA ILE A 3 -14.62 8.78 11.58
C ILE A 3 -13.12 8.63 11.77
N LEU A 4 -12.48 7.76 10.97
CA LEU A 4 -11.02 7.56 11.03
C LEU A 4 -10.29 8.49 10.07
N ALA A 5 -10.82 8.65 8.85
CA ALA A 5 -10.23 9.50 7.83
C ALA A 5 -11.31 9.99 6.86
N GLN A 6 -11.08 11.15 6.27
CA GLN A 6 -11.87 11.66 5.15
C GLN A 6 -10.92 12.23 4.10
N GLY A 7 -10.75 11.48 3.02
CA GLY A 7 -9.93 11.90 1.89
C GLY A 7 -10.79 12.48 0.78
N ALA A 8 -10.14 12.81 -0.34
CA ALA A 8 -10.84 13.20 -1.56
C ALA A 8 -11.66 12.02 -2.13
N GLU A 9 -11.22 10.78 -1.95
CA GLU A 9 -11.80 9.61 -2.60
C GLU A 9 -12.91 8.93 -1.78
N ALA A 10 -12.72 8.83 -0.47
CA ALA A 10 -13.62 8.09 0.41
C ALA A 10 -13.59 8.64 1.84
N LYS A 11 -14.70 8.37 2.55
CA LYS A 11 -14.82 8.51 3.99
C LYS A 11 -14.61 7.14 4.62
N ILE A 12 -13.72 7.06 5.60
CA ILE A 12 -13.42 5.83 6.35
C ILE A 12 -14.03 5.95 7.74
N LEU A 13 -14.94 5.05 8.05
CA LEU A 13 -15.64 4.97 9.32
C LEU A 13 -15.27 3.67 10.03
N LEU A 14 -15.14 3.73 11.34
CA LEU A 14 -15.07 2.57 12.22
C LEU A 14 -16.40 2.45 12.98
N ILE A 15 -17.06 1.32 12.78
CA ILE A 15 -18.28 0.95 13.49
C ILE A 15 -18.01 -0.40 14.13
N GLU A 16 -17.91 -0.41 15.46
CA GLU A 16 -17.42 -1.57 16.22
C GLU A 16 -16.05 -2.00 15.69
N ASN A 17 -15.94 -3.19 15.10
CA ASN A 17 -14.72 -3.73 14.49
C ASN A 17 -14.80 -3.81 12.96
N ILE A 18 -15.63 -2.97 12.34
CA ILE A 18 -15.84 -2.93 10.90
C ILE A 18 -15.40 -1.58 10.35
N ILE A 19 -14.54 -1.62 9.34
CA ILE A 19 -14.22 -0.48 8.49
C ILE A 19 -15.28 -0.35 7.40
N VAL A 20 -15.90 0.82 7.34
CA VAL A 20 -16.81 1.22 6.27
C VAL A 20 -16.12 2.27 5.42
N LYS A 21 -15.79 1.91 4.17
CA LYS A 21 -15.20 2.79 3.18
C LYS A 21 -16.29 3.25 2.21
N GLU A 22 -16.80 4.45 2.44
CA GLU A 22 -17.86 5.08 1.64
C GLU A 22 -17.24 6.03 0.61
N ARG A 23 -17.45 5.79 -0.69
CA ARG A 23 -16.89 6.64 -1.75
C ARG A 23 -17.68 7.95 -1.90
N ILE A 24 -16.98 9.06 -1.76
CA ILE A 24 -17.59 10.40 -1.76
C ILE A 24 -17.91 10.83 -3.21
N PRO A 25 -19.10 11.37 -3.50
CA PRO A 25 -19.42 11.91 -4.83
C PRO A 25 -18.46 13.01 -5.27
N LYS A 26 -18.09 13.04 -6.55
CA LYS A 26 -17.34 14.15 -7.14
C LYS A 26 -18.27 15.10 -7.90
N LEU A 27 -18.58 16.23 -7.28
CA LEU A 27 -19.54 17.22 -7.81
C LEU A 27 -19.14 17.85 -9.16
N TYR A 28 -17.86 17.76 -9.54
CA TYR A 28 -17.38 18.23 -10.84
C TYR A 28 -17.69 17.27 -12.00
N ARG A 29 -18.16 16.05 -11.72
CA ARG A 29 -18.53 15.05 -12.74
C ARG A 29 -20.04 15.01 -12.93
N PRO A 30 -20.53 14.67 -14.14
CA PRO A 30 -21.92 14.29 -14.34
C PRO A 30 -22.33 13.16 -13.37
N VAL A 31 -23.50 13.29 -12.74
CA VAL A 31 -23.96 12.38 -11.65
C VAL A 31 -23.96 10.92 -12.07
N GLU A 32 -24.44 10.62 -13.28
CA GLU A 32 -24.50 9.27 -13.84
C GLU A 32 -23.11 8.65 -13.98
N LEU A 33 -22.17 9.42 -14.55
CA LEU A 33 -20.79 9.00 -14.73
C LEU A 33 -20.09 8.78 -13.39
N ASP A 34 -20.27 9.69 -12.42
CA ASP A 34 -19.64 9.54 -11.11
C ASP A 34 -20.16 8.31 -10.36
N ASN A 35 -21.48 8.06 -10.43
CA ASN A 35 -22.09 6.85 -9.86
C ASN A 35 -21.51 5.58 -10.49
N GLU A 36 -21.37 5.55 -11.82
CA GLU A 36 -20.80 4.41 -12.53
C GLU A 36 -19.33 4.17 -12.14
N ILE A 37 -18.53 5.23 -12.07
CA ILE A 37 -17.11 5.15 -11.65
C ILE A 37 -17.01 4.62 -10.22
N ARG A 38 -17.78 5.19 -9.26
CA ARG A 38 -17.74 4.76 -7.86
C ARG A 38 -18.17 3.30 -7.73
N PHE A 39 -19.24 2.90 -8.40
CA PHE A 39 -19.69 1.51 -8.42
C PHE A 39 -18.63 0.55 -8.99
N LYS A 40 -18.06 0.86 -10.15
CA LYS A 40 -17.01 0.04 -10.77
C LYS A 40 -15.80 -0.10 -9.87
N ARG A 41 -15.34 1.00 -9.26
CA ARG A 41 -14.19 0.98 -8.34
C ARG A 41 -14.47 0.16 -7.08
N THR A 42 -15.63 0.33 -6.43
CA THR A 42 -16.01 -0.49 -5.26
C THR A 42 -16.09 -1.97 -5.61
N ARG A 43 -16.67 -2.32 -6.77
CA ARG A 43 -16.75 -3.72 -7.23
C ARG A 43 -15.38 -4.31 -7.53
N GLN A 44 -14.51 -3.55 -8.20
CA GLN A 44 -13.15 -3.97 -8.55
C GLN A 44 -12.31 -4.19 -7.29
N GLU A 45 -12.36 -3.25 -6.34
CA GLU A 45 -11.65 -3.31 -5.06
C GLU A 45 -12.10 -4.54 -4.25
N LYS A 46 -13.41 -4.79 -4.14
CA LYS A 46 -13.94 -6.01 -3.51
C LYS A 46 -13.41 -7.28 -4.17
N LYS A 47 -13.45 -7.35 -5.50
CA LYS A 47 -12.99 -8.53 -6.26
C LYS A 47 -11.50 -8.81 -6.04
N ILE A 48 -10.68 -7.76 -5.95
CA ILE A 48 -9.24 -7.89 -5.70
C ILE A 48 -8.99 -8.36 -4.26
N LEU A 49 -9.64 -7.74 -3.27
CA LEU A 49 -9.53 -8.16 -1.87
C LEU A 49 -9.92 -9.62 -1.67
N ASP A 50 -11.06 -10.05 -2.24
CA ASP A 50 -11.50 -11.44 -2.17
C ASP A 50 -10.46 -12.40 -2.79
N LYS A 51 -9.88 -12.05 -3.94
CA LYS A 51 -8.86 -12.88 -4.60
C LYS A 51 -7.55 -12.94 -3.81
N LEU A 52 -7.11 -11.83 -3.22
CA LEU A 52 -5.90 -11.79 -2.40
C LEU A 52 -6.07 -12.64 -1.13
N TYR A 53 -7.22 -12.49 -0.46
CA TYR A 53 -7.57 -13.28 0.71
C TYR A 53 -7.58 -14.79 0.41
N GLN A 54 -8.18 -15.20 -0.72
CA GLN A 54 -8.21 -16.60 -1.16
C GLN A 54 -6.81 -17.18 -1.47
N ASN A 55 -5.82 -16.33 -1.77
CA ASN A 55 -4.45 -16.73 -2.06
C ASN A 55 -3.51 -16.47 -0.86
N SER A 56 -4.06 -16.42 0.35
CA SER A 56 -3.31 -16.28 1.61
C SER A 56 -2.42 -15.03 1.68
N ILE A 57 -2.82 -13.96 0.98
CA ILE A 57 -2.25 -12.63 1.16
C ILE A 57 -3.10 -11.91 2.21
N LEU A 58 -2.43 -11.36 3.23
CA LEU A 58 -3.09 -10.68 4.34
C LEU A 58 -3.65 -9.34 3.86
N VAL A 59 -4.98 -9.27 3.83
CA VAL A 59 -5.77 -8.08 3.48
C VAL A 59 -7.00 -8.05 4.38
N PRO A 60 -7.65 -6.88 4.58
CA PRO A 60 -8.91 -6.80 5.30
C PRO A 60 -9.96 -7.73 4.69
N LYS A 61 -10.52 -8.63 5.50
CA LYS A 61 -11.58 -9.53 5.04
C LYS A 61 -12.84 -8.72 4.73
N ILE A 62 -13.47 -8.98 3.58
CA ILE A 62 -14.78 -8.40 3.26
C ILE A 62 -15.84 -8.97 4.22
N VAL A 63 -16.60 -8.08 4.86
CA VAL A 63 -17.67 -8.46 5.80
C VAL A 63 -19.05 -8.20 5.20
N LYS A 64 -20.09 -8.65 5.91
CA LYS A 64 -21.47 -8.42 5.50
C LYS A 64 -21.80 -6.91 5.52
N PRO A 65 -22.57 -6.40 4.55
CA PRO A 65 -22.95 -5.00 4.54
C PRO A 65 -23.80 -4.61 5.76
N LEU A 66 -23.56 -3.42 6.31
CA LEU A 66 -24.36 -2.82 7.38
C LEU A 66 -25.55 -2.04 6.80
N GLN A 67 -26.66 -1.97 7.53
CA GLN A 67 -27.84 -1.19 7.11
C GLN A 67 -27.54 0.31 7.04
N ASN A 68 -28.36 1.06 6.28
CA ASN A 68 -28.28 2.52 6.12
C ASN A 68 -27.06 3.05 5.34
N PHE A 69 -26.50 2.25 4.44
CA PHE A 69 -25.42 2.64 3.53
C PHE A 69 -25.76 2.29 2.08
N ASP A 70 -25.25 3.06 1.12
CA ASP A 70 -25.31 2.67 -0.28
C ASP A 70 -24.29 1.57 -0.58
N HIS A 71 -24.76 0.33 -0.65
CA HIS A 71 -23.93 -0.85 -0.92
C HIS A 71 -23.26 -0.87 -2.30
N LYS A 72 -23.69 -0.01 -3.24
CA LYS A 72 -23.03 0.12 -4.54
C LYS A 72 -21.72 0.89 -4.45
N THR A 73 -21.63 1.84 -3.52
CA THR A 73 -20.49 2.75 -3.39
C THR A 73 -19.75 2.60 -2.06
N THR A 74 -20.18 1.68 -1.21
CA THR A 74 -19.63 1.42 0.12
C THR A 74 -19.04 0.01 0.23
N LEU A 75 -17.83 -0.09 0.77
CA LEU A 75 -17.16 -1.35 1.07
C LEU A 75 -17.09 -1.55 2.59
N PHE A 76 -17.37 -2.78 3.03
CA PHE A 76 -17.31 -3.18 4.44
C PHE A 76 -16.22 -4.21 4.61
N MET A 77 -15.26 -3.93 5.48
CA MET A 77 -14.12 -4.80 5.70
C MET A 77 -13.71 -4.86 7.17
N GLU A 78 -12.99 -5.91 7.52
CA GLU A 78 -12.43 -6.12 8.85
C GLU A 78 -11.55 -4.93 9.29
N TYR A 79 -11.71 -4.50 10.53
CA TYR A 79 -10.75 -3.59 11.15
C TYR A 79 -9.49 -4.35 11.57
N ILE A 80 -8.35 -3.94 11.04
CA ILE A 80 -7.05 -4.49 11.43
C ILE A 80 -6.46 -3.60 12.52
N GLU A 81 -6.48 -4.10 13.75
CA GLU A 81 -5.84 -3.46 14.89
C GLU A 81 -4.31 -3.64 14.82
N GLY A 82 -3.62 -2.67 14.22
CA GLY A 82 -2.17 -2.63 14.05
C GLY A 82 -1.67 -1.22 13.80
N SER A 83 -0.36 -1.06 13.65
CA SER A 83 0.28 0.23 13.35
C SER A 83 0.46 0.41 11.85
N ILE A 84 0.37 1.65 11.36
CA ILE A 84 0.68 1.94 9.95
C ILE A 84 2.19 1.76 9.73
N LEU A 85 2.59 1.09 8.65
CA LEU A 85 4.00 0.82 8.36
C LEU A 85 4.82 2.12 8.24
N LYS A 86 4.24 3.18 7.67
CA LYS A 86 4.85 4.52 7.65
C LYS A 86 5.31 4.94 9.05
N ASP A 87 4.44 4.87 10.05
CA ASP A 87 4.75 5.36 11.39
C ASP A 87 5.78 4.47 12.08
N PHE A 88 5.78 3.16 11.80
CA PHE A 88 6.81 2.23 12.25
C PHE A 88 8.19 2.58 11.66
N LEU A 89 8.27 2.86 10.36
CA LEU A 89 9.52 3.20 9.68
C LEU A 89 10.04 4.60 10.03
N CYS A 90 9.17 5.60 10.27
CA CYS A 90 9.61 6.93 10.69
C CYS A 90 10.33 6.93 12.06
N GLN A 91 10.17 5.88 12.87
CA GLN A 91 10.94 5.73 14.12
C GLN A 91 12.45 5.69 13.86
N ILE A 92 12.88 5.26 12.66
CA ILE A 92 14.29 5.14 12.26
C ILE A 92 15.02 6.49 12.29
N GLU A 93 14.37 7.58 11.86
CA GLU A 93 15.02 8.88 11.72
C GLU A 93 15.51 9.43 13.06
N LYS A 94 14.78 9.13 14.14
CA LYS A 94 15.16 9.50 15.51
C LYS A 94 16.45 8.81 15.98
N TYR A 95 16.86 7.71 15.35
CA TYR A 95 18.07 6.98 15.69
C TYR A 95 19.27 7.35 14.81
N LYS A 96 19.07 8.08 13.69
CA LYS A 96 20.17 8.57 12.84
C LYS A 96 21.06 9.60 13.55
N ASP A 97 20.48 10.44 14.41
CA ASP A 97 21.27 11.43 15.17
C ASP A 97 22.23 10.77 16.19
N ASN A 98 21.97 9.51 16.57
CA ASN A 98 22.84 8.70 17.42
C ASN A 98 23.84 7.84 16.64
N PHE A 99 23.75 7.78 15.31
CA PHE A 99 24.61 6.94 14.46
C PHE A 99 26.08 7.40 14.48
N ASN A 100 26.33 8.67 14.78
CA ASN A 100 27.67 9.27 14.85
C ASN A 100 28.31 9.28 16.25
N LYS A 101 27.59 8.82 17.29
CA LYS A 101 28.12 8.71 18.65
C LYS A 101 28.15 7.25 19.06
N SER A 102 29.25 6.58 18.71
CA SER A 102 29.79 5.36 19.32
C SER A 102 28.79 4.25 19.67
N GLU A 103 28.83 3.20 18.84
CA GLU A 103 28.73 1.78 19.18
C GLU A 103 27.51 1.27 19.98
N HIS A 104 26.69 0.50 19.28
CA HIS A 104 26.06 -0.74 19.74
C HIS A 104 25.40 -0.73 21.12
N SER A 105 24.20 -0.15 21.18
CA SER A 105 23.18 -0.73 22.06
C SER A 105 22.50 -1.88 21.32
N ASP A 106 22.39 -3.05 21.95
CA ASP A 106 21.71 -4.23 21.39
C ASP A 106 20.31 -3.89 20.84
N SER A 107 19.64 -2.93 21.48
CA SER A 107 18.34 -2.39 21.08
C SER A 107 18.31 -1.83 19.66
N PHE A 108 19.35 -1.10 19.22
CA PHE A 108 19.40 -0.54 17.88
C PHE A 108 19.58 -1.63 16.80
N SER A 109 20.47 -2.59 17.06
CA SER A 109 20.70 -3.73 16.18
C SER A 109 19.44 -4.60 16.04
N ILE A 110 18.70 -4.80 17.13
CA ILE A 110 17.40 -5.50 17.13
C ILE A 110 16.40 -4.73 16.25
N LYS A 111 16.32 -3.40 16.39
CA LYS A 111 15.36 -2.59 15.63
C LYS A 111 15.63 -2.61 14.12
N ILE A 112 16.90 -2.48 13.73
CA ILE A 112 17.30 -2.60 12.32
C ILE A 112 16.97 -4.00 11.76
N THR A 113 17.16 -5.04 12.55
CA THR A 113 16.79 -6.42 12.17
C THR A 113 15.28 -6.55 11.96
N GLU A 114 14.48 -5.97 12.85
CA GLU A 114 13.00 -5.96 12.73
C GLU A 114 12.55 -5.27 11.43
N ILE A 115 13.16 -4.12 11.11
CA ILE A 115 12.88 -3.38 9.86
C ILE A 115 13.29 -4.18 8.64
N LYS A 116 14.49 -4.76 8.66
CA LYS A 116 14.98 -5.60 7.57
C LYS A 116 14.00 -6.74 7.30
N ASN A 117 13.60 -7.47 8.35
CA ASN A 117 12.64 -8.57 8.24
C ASN A 117 11.28 -8.09 7.72
N THR A 118 10.79 -6.96 8.21
CA THR A 118 9.52 -6.36 7.76
C THR A 118 9.56 -6.00 6.28
N MET A 119 10.61 -5.30 5.83
CA MET A 119 10.78 -4.90 4.44
C MET A 119 10.98 -6.11 3.51
N PHE A 120 11.72 -7.12 3.96
CA PHE A 120 11.86 -8.39 3.23
C PHE A 120 10.51 -9.07 3.01
N ARG A 121 9.71 -9.25 4.08
CA ARG A 121 8.36 -9.84 4.01
C ARG A 121 7.43 -9.01 3.13
N LEU A 122 7.57 -7.68 3.16
CA LEU A 122 6.83 -6.79 2.28
C LEU A 122 7.16 -7.07 0.80
N GLY A 123 8.44 -7.20 0.45
CA GLY A 123 8.90 -7.58 -0.88
C GLY A 123 8.30 -8.90 -1.36
N GLU A 124 8.32 -9.93 -0.50
CA GLU A 124 7.69 -11.22 -0.80
C GLU A 124 6.19 -11.10 -1.04
N THR A 125 5.50 -10.29 -0.22
CA THR A 125 4.04 -10.10 -0.29
C THR A 125 3.65 -9.40 -1.59
N ILE A 126 4.35 -8.33 -1.97
CA ILE A 126 4.12 -7.64 -3.24
C ILE A 126 4.46 -8.54 -4.43
N GLN A 127 5.51 -9.35 -4.35
CA GLN A 127 5.79 -10.35 -5.38
C GLN A 127 4.64 -11.36 -5.54
N LYS A 128 4.08 -11.88 -4.43
CA LYS A 128 2.92 -12.78 -4.48
C LYS A 128 1.72 -12.09 -5.12
N MET A 129 1.45 -10.84 -4.79
CA MET A 129 0.39 -10.03 -5.41
C MET A 129 0.61 -9.88 -6.94
N HIS A 130 1.82 -9.54 -7.37
CA HIS A 130 2.18 -9.40 -8.78
C HIS A 130 2.07 -10.74 -9.55
N LYS A 131 2.41 -11.87 -8.92
CA LYS A 131 2.21 -13.21 -9.50
C LYS A 131 0.73 -13.54 -9.75
N LEU A 132 -0.18 -12.95 -8.98
CA LEU A 132 -1.63 -13.04 -9.22
C LEU A 132 -2.15 -12.06 -10.29
N ASN A 133 -1.22 -11.37 -10.97
CA ASN A 133 -1.49 -10.32 -11.95
C ASN A 133 -2.31 -9.16 -11.38
N ILE A 134 -2.09 -8.84 -10.10
CA ILE A 134 -2.73 -7.71 -9.42
C ILE A 134 -1.70 -6.60 -9.27
N ILE A 135 -2.05 -5.42 -9.74
CA ILE A 135 -1.30 -4.18 -9.54
C ILE A 135 -2.06 -3.35 -8.53
N HIS A 136 -1.39 -2.83 -7.51
CA HIS A 136 -2.02 -2.01 -6.49
C HIS A 136 -2.29 -0.59 -7.02
N GLY A 137 -1.33 -0.01 -7.75
CA GLY A 137 -1.46 1.30 -8.40
C GLY A 137 -1.30 2.51 -7.47
N ASP A 138 -1.03 2.27 -6.18
CA ASP A 138 -0.81 3.28 -5.15
C ASP A 138 0.03 2.71 -4.00
N LEU A 139 1.13 2.02 -4.32
CA LEU A 139 1.98 1.43 -3.28
C LEU A 139 2.70 2.54 -2.50
N THR A 140 2.29 2.73 -1.25
CA THR A 140 2.93 3.63 -0.28
C THR A 140 3.00 2.96 1.09
N THR A 141 3.92 3.38 1.96
CA THR A 141 4.03 2.82 3.32
C THR A 141 2.80 3.09 4.19
N SER A 142 1.90 4.00 3.79
CA SER A 142 0.63 4.26 4.47
C SER A 142 -0.46 3.24 4.14
N ASN A 143 -0.28 2.48 3.05
CA ASN A 143 -1.22 1.43 2.61
C ASN A 143 -0.86 0.05 3.18
N PHE A 144 -0.07 0.00 4.25
CA PHE A 144 0.26 -1.24 4.98
C PHE A 144 0.03 -1.08 6.48
N ILE A 145 -0.55 -2.10 7.09
CA ILE A 145 -0.73 -2.21 8.54
C ILE A 145 0.13 -3.38 9.04
N LEU A 146 0.97 -3.10 10.03
CA LEU A 146 1.78 -4.07 10.76
C LEU A 146 1.05 -4.51 12.03
N LYS A 147 0.79 -5.81 12.16
CA LYS A 147 0.14 -6.42 13.34
C LYS A 147 0.86 -7.70 13.69
N ASN A 148 1.49 -7.79 14.87
CA ASN A 148 2.19 -9.00 15.32
C ASN A 148 3.17 -9.56 14.26
N GLU A 149 3.97 -8.68 13.64
CA GLU A 149 4.87 -8.97 12.50
C GLU A 149 4.21 -9.33 11.15
N ASP A 150 2.89 -9.44 11.11
CA ASP A 150 2.15 -9.64 9.87
C ASP A 150 1.88 -8.31 9.16
N LEU A 151 2.05 -8.31 7.84
CA LEU A 151 1.82 -7.15 6.99
C LEU A 151 0.51 -7.31 6.22
N TYR A 152 -0.47 -6.48 6.57
CA TYR A 152 -1.74 -6.37 5.88
C TYR A 152 -1.65 -5.27 4.83
N ILE A 153 -2.05 -5.58 3.60
CA ILE A 153 -2.16 -4.59 2.52
C ILE A 153 -3.58 -4.01 2.54
N ILE A 154 -3.69 -2.69 2.50
CA ILE A 154 -4.97 -1.97 2.50
C ILE A 154 -5.06 -1.03 1.28
N ASP A 155 -6.26 -0.51 1.05
CA ASP A 155 -6.56 0.46 -0.02
C ASP A 155 -6.25 0.00 -1.45
N PHE A 156 -7.11 -0.86 -1.98
CA PHE A 156 -7.07 -1.32 -3.37
C PHE A 156 -7.91 -0.42 -4.30
N GLY A 157 -8.12 0.85 -3.94
CA GLY A 157 -9.02 1.75 -4.66
C GLY A 157 -8.59 2.11 -6.09
N LEU A 158 -7.30 2.00 -6.39
CA LEU A 158 -6.68 2.23 -7.72
C LEU A 158 -6.18 0.93 -8.38
N SER A 159 -6.42 -0.22 -7.74
CA SER A 159 -5.88 -1.49 -8.18
C SER A 159 -6.59 -2.07 -9.40
N TYR A 160 -5.85 -2.85 -10.17
CA TYR A 160 -6.35 -3.48 -11.40
C TYR A 160 -5.60 -4.77 -11.72
N PHE A 161 -6.17 -5.56 -12.63
CA PHE A 161 -5.51 -6.76 -13.14
C PHE A 161 -4.63 -6.43 -14.34
N SER A 162 -3.36 -6.83 -14.31
CA SER A 162 -2.47 -6.75 -15.45
C SER A 162 -1.42 -7.85 -15.45
N THR A 163 -1.19 -8.43 -16.63
CA THR A 163 -0.11 -9.39 -16.90
C THR A 163 1.16 -8.71 -17.40
N LYS A 164 1.15 -7.37 -17.56
CA LYS A 164 2.29 -6.64 -18.13
C LYS A 164 3.35 -6.39 -17.08
N GLU A 165 4.59 -6.67 -17.44
CA GLU A 165 5.72 -6.49 -16.52
C GLU A 165 6.07 -5.01 -16.33
N GLU A 166 5.70 -4.19 -17.32
CA GLU A 166 5.73 -2.73 -17.21
C GLU A 166 4.87 -2.23 -16.05
N ASP A 167 3.64 -2.73 -15.91
CA ASP A 167 2.71 -2.26 -14.87
C ASP A 167 3.21 -2.67 -13.48
N LYS A 168 3.73 -3.89 -13.33
CA LYS A 168 4.38 -4.37 -12.09
C LYS A 168 5.61 -3.52 -11.75
N ALA A 169 6.44 -3.20 -12.75
CA ALA A 169 7.62 -2.38 -12.57
C ALA A 169 7.27 -0.93 -12.20
N VAL A 170 6.20 -0.37 -12.78
CA VAL A 170 5.68 0.95 -12.39
C VAL A 170 5.18 0.93 -10.95
N ASP A 171 4.48 -0.12 -10.51
CA ASP A 171 4.02 -0.27 -9.13
C ASP A 171 5.21 -0.28 -8.14
N LEU A 172 6.26 -1.05 -8.45
CA LEU A 172 7.50 -1.04 -7.65
C LEU A 172 8.14 0.36 -7.64
N TYR A 173 8.19 1.04 -8.79
CA TYR A 173 8.77 2.38 -8.88
C TYR A 173 7.99 3.43 -8.08
N LEU A 174 6.65 3.32 -8.01
CA LEU A 174 5.84 4.17 -7.13
C LEU A 174 6.20 3.94 -5.66
N PHE A 175 6.40 2.68 -5.26
CA PHE A 175 6.83 2.36 -3.90
C PHE A 175 8.23 2.92 -3.59
N GLU A 176 9.19 2.79 -4.49
CA GLU A 176 10.53 3.39 -4.32
C GLU A 176 10.46 4.89 -4.09
N LYS A 177 9.61 5.58 -4.86
CA LYS A 177 9.40 7.02 -4.70
C LYS A 177 8.81 7.34 -3.34
N ALA A 178 7.76 6.61 -2.94
CA ALA A 178 7.14 6.81 -1.64
C ALA A 178 8.16 6.66 -0.51
N ILE A 179 9.01 5.63 -0.58
CA ILE A 179 10.10 5.40 0.37
C ILE A 179 11.09 6.58 0.37
N ARG A 180 11.63 6.97 -0.79
CA ARG A 180 12.58 8.11 -0.88
C ARG A 180 12.03 9.43 -0.35
N CYS A 181 10.72 9.66 -0.48
CA CYS A 181 10.09 10.88 0.00
C CYS A 181 9.87 10.89 1.52
N THR A 182 9.75 9.73 2.17
CA THR A 182 9.26 9.65 3.56
C THR A 182 10.17 8.91 4.52
N HIS A 183 11.15 8.15 4.01
CA HIS A 183 12.01 7.27 4.80
C HIS A 183 13.45 7.25 4.27
N PRO A 184 14.42 6.79 5.08
CA PRO A 184 15.79 6.59 4.63
C PRO A 184 15.90 5.63 3.43
N GLU A 185 16.57 6.03 2.35
CA GLU A 185 16.62 5.26 1.10
C GLU A 185 17.14 3.82 1.28
N PHE A 186 18.10 3.59 2.19
CA PHE A 186 18.72 2.27 2.38
C PHE A 186 17.73 1.14 2.73
N ILE A 187 16.55 1.44 3.26
CA ILE A 187 15.57 0.39 3.61
C ILE A 187 14.97 -0.28 2.37
N ILE A 188 15.07 0.36 1.20
CA ILE A 188 14.54 -0.19 -0.05
C ILE A 188 15.30 -1.45 -0.48
N ASP A 189 16.58 -1.55 -0.12
CA ASP A 189 17.40 -2.71 -0.49
C ASP A 189 16.87 -3.98 0.19
N TYR A 190 16.46 -3.88 1.46
CA TYR A 190 15.81 -4.99 2.18
C TYR A 190 14.49 -5.44 1.54
N PHE A 191 13.74 -4.51 0.94
CA PHE A 191 12.54 -4.85 0.18
C PHE A 191 12.89 -5.64 -1.09
N TYR A 192 13.94 -5.23 -1.81
CA TYR A 192 14.39 -5.95 -3.00
C TYR A 192 15.10 -7.27 -2.71
N GLU A 193 15.60 -7.49 -1.49
CA GLU A 193 16.01 -8.83 -1.05
C GLU A 193 14.83 -9.83 -1.07
N GLY A 194 13.61 -9.38 -0.75
CA GLY A 194 12.40 -10.22 -0.77
C GLY A 194 11.71 -10.31 -2.14
N TYR A 195 11.78 -9.25 -2.96
CA TYR A 195 11.23 -9.24 -4.32
C TYR A 195 12.26 -9.74 -5.34
N THR A 196 12.13 -10.99 -5.79
CA THR A 196 13.16 -11.73 -6.54
C THR A 196 12.85 -11.96 -8.04
N ASP A 197 11.72 -11.47 -8.55
CA ASP A 197 11.35 -11.60 -9.96
C ASP A 197 12.25 -10.76 -10.87
N LYS A 198 13.25 -11.42 -11.47
CA LYS A 198 14.24 -10.81 -12.34
C LYS A 198 13.64 -10.13 -13.58
N ILE A 199 12.52 -10.63 -14.11
CA ILE A 199 11.91 -10.05 -15.32
C ILE A 199 11.36 -8.66 -14.99
N VAL A 200 10.62 -8.55 -13.88
CA VAL A 200 10.07 -7.28 -13.41
C VAL A 200 11.20 -6.34 -12.95
N LEU A 201 12.21 -6.85 -12.23
CA LEU A 201 13.35 -6.02 -11.80
C LEU A 201 14.16 -5.47 -12.98
N ASN A 202 14.36 -6.25 -14.04
CA ASN A 202 15.01 -5.75 -15.25
C ASN A 202 14.17 -4.65 -15.93
N ARG A 203 12.84 -4.83 -15.98
CA ARG A 203 11.94 -3.80 -16.51
C ARG A 203 11.96 -2.53 -15.67
N LEU A 204 12.04 -2.67 -14.34
CA LEU A 204 12.14 -1.55 -13.41
C LEU A 204 13.37 -0.66 -13.69
N ILE A 205 14.50 -1.22 -14.14
CA ILE A 205 15.68 -0.42 -14.54
C ILE A 205 15.32 0.57 -15.67
N GLU A 206 14.52 0.13 -16.64
CA GLU A 206 14.06 0.99 -17.74
C GLU A 206 13.03 2.03 -17.29
N VAL A 207 12.11 1.64 -16.40
CA VAL A 207 11.13 2.55 -15.79
C VAL A 207 11.86 3.65 -15.01
N ARG A 208 12.86 3.31 -14.17
CA ARG A 208 13.70 4.27 -13.43
C ARG A 208 14.40 5.26 -14.37
N LYS A 209 14.95 4.80 -15.51
CA LYS A 209 15.59 5.68 -16.51
C LYS A 209 14.60 6.69 -17.10
N ARG A 210 13.38 6.26 -17.42
CA ARG A 210 12.32 7.12 -17.98
C ARG A 210 11.76 8.09 -16.95
N GLY A 211 11.56 7.64 -15.72
CA GLY A 211 11.07 8.46 -14.61
C GLY A 211 12.01 9.62 -14.29
N ARG A 212 13.33 9.37 -14.17
CA ARG A 212 14.34 10.40 -13.90
C ARG A 212 14.41 11.48 -14.98
N LYS A 213 14.25 11.11 -16.26
CA LYS A 213 14.19 12.08 -17.37
C LYS A 213 12.99 13.03 -17.24
N ARG A 214 11.84 12.52 -16.82
CA ARG A 214 10.64 13.34 -16.63
C ARG A 214 10.77 14.29 -15.43
N GLU A 215 11.42 13.85 -14.36
CA GLU A 215 11.68 14.68 -13.17
C GLU A 215 12.59 15.86 -13.48
N LEU A 216 13.69 15.62 -14.17
CA LEU A 216 14.61 16.67 -14.64
C LEU A 216 13.90 17.69 -15.54
N ASN A 217 12.98 17.23 -16.40
CA ASN A 217 12.23 18.12 -17.29
C ASN A 217 11.06 18.85 -16.59
N SER A 218 10.62 18.39 -15.42
CA SER A 218 9.54 19.04 -14.64
C SER A 218 10.03 20.10 -13.66
N MET A 219 11.35 20.21 -13.48
CA MET A 219 12.01 21.25 -12.68
C MET A 219 12.59 22.39 -13.53
N GLY A 220 12.30 22.40 -14.84
CA GLY A 220 12.72 23.42 -15.80
C GLY A 220 11.59 24.37 -16.19
#